data_AF-A0A0F0HMJ3-F1
#
_entry.id   AF-A0A0F0HMJ3-F1
#
_cell.length_a   1.000
_cell.length_b   1.000
_cell.length_c   1.000
_cell.angle_alpha   90.00
_cell.angle_beta   90.00
_cell.angle_gamma   90.00
#
_symmetry.space_group_name_H-M   'P 1'
#
loop_
_entity.id
_entity.type
_entity.pdbx_description
1 polymer ?
#
loop_
_entity_poly.entity_id
_entity_poly.type
_entity_poly.pdbx_seq_one_letter_code
_entity_poly.pdbx_strand_id
1 'polypeptide(L)'
;MGVRLLAVSGIAASLLGSSLLGSPISGASWSTTSPPPDKIVIDVATVNGSGCPAGTAAIAVSPDNTAFTVTYSNYLAQVGVGSKPTDFRKNCQLNLDVHVPQGFTYAIAAADYRGFA
;
A
#
# COMPACT_ATOMS: atom_id res chain seq x y z
N MET A 1 29.39 54.55 -27.09
CA MET A 1 30.34 54.16 -28.15
C MET A 1 31.71 54.02 -27.50
N GLY A 2 32.25 52.80 -27.39
CA GLY A 2 33.63 52.57 -26.92
C GLY A 2 33.78 51.68 -25.68
N VAL A 3 33.76 50.37 -25.93
CA VAL A 3 34.09 49.26 -25.01
C VAL A 3 35.57 49.29 -24.62
N ARG A 4 35.91 48.96 -23.36
CA ARG A 4 37.11 48.14 -23.06
C ARG A 4 36.89 47.19 -21.88
N LEU A 5 36.75 45.92 -22.26
CA LEU A 5 36.87 44.68 -21.48
C LEU A 5 38.17 44.64 -20.66
N LEU A 6 38.09 44.20 -19.41
CA LEU A 6 39.17 43.53 -18.70
C LEU A 6 38.63 42.25 -18.04
N ALA A 7 39.47 41.23 -18.09
CA ALA A 7 39.19 39.81 -17.98
C ALA A 7 38.71 39.32 -16.61
N VAL A 8 37.95 38.21 -16.61
CA VAL A 8 38.25 37.04 -15.77
C VAL A 8 37.85 35.79 -16.53
N SER A 9 38.85 34.96 -16.82
CA SER A 9 38.76 33.59 -17.28
C SER A 9 38.19 32.69 -16.17
N GLY A 10 37.09 32.00 -16.43
CA GLY A 10 36.44 31.09 -15.49
C GLY A 10 35.89 29.84 -16.18
N ILE A 11 36.74 28.80 -16.22
CA ILE A 11 36.51 27.35 -16.18
C ILE A 11 35.29 26.76 -16.93
N ALA A 12 35.63 25.86 -17.85
CA ALA A 12 34.81 25.09 -18.77
C ALA A 12 33.45 24.57 -18.24
N ALA A 13 32.42 24.78 -19.06
CA ALA A 13 31.08 24.23 -18.91
C ALA A 13 31.09 22.70 -18.96
N SER A 14 30.68 22.06 -17.86
CA SER A 14 30.40 20.63 -17.82
C SER A 14 28.97 20.37 -18.31
N LEU A 15 28.80 20.22 -19.63
CA LEU A 15 27.53 19.79 -20.23
C LEU A 15 27.46 18.25 -20.19
N LEU A 16 27.07 17.67 -19.05
CA LEU A 16 26.59 16.28 -18.99
C LEU A 16 25.07 16.31 -19.09
N GLY A 17 24.58 16.48 -20.32
CA GLY A 17 23.17 16.30 -20.65
C GLY A 17 22.77 14.85 -20.41
N SER A 18 22.11 14.59 -19.29
CA SER A 18 21.50 13.28 -19.02
C SER A 18 20.21 13.18 -19.84
N SER A 19 20.30 12.53 -20.99
CA SER A 19 19.13 12.10 -21.77
C SER A 19 18.34 11.07 -20.98
N LEU A 20 17.29 11.51 -20.30
CA LEU A 20 16.26 10.64 -19.76
C LEU A 20 15.54 9.98 -20.95
N LEU A 21 15.96 8.78 -21.31
CA LEU A 21 15.19 7.88 -22.15
C LEU A 21 13.90 7.55 -21.37
N GLY A 22 12.84 8.31 -21.65
CA GLY A 22 11.49 8.01 -21.17
C GLY A 22 11.07 6.65 -21.74
N SER A 23 11.16 5.61 -20.92
CA SER A 23 10.62 4.30 -21.27
C SER A 23 9.10 4.39 -21.27
N PRO A 24 8.40 3.90 -22.32
CA PRO A 24 6.95 3.83 -22.26
C PRO A 24 6.56 2.86 -21.14
N ILE A 25 5.83 3.36 -20.16
CA ILE A 25 5.18 2.53 -19.15
C ILE A 25 4.07 1.79 -19.89
N SER A 26 4.34 0.59 -20.39
CA SER A 26 3.31 -0.27 -20.96
C SER A 26 2.28 -0.55 -19.88
N GLY A 27 1.10 0.06 -19.99
CA GLY A 27 -0.03 -0.22 -19.11
C GLY A 27 -0.41 -1.69 -19.23
N ALA A 28 -0.42 -2.41 -18.11
CA ALA A 28 -0.85 -3.80 -18.08
C ALA A 28 -2.32 -3.89 -18.53
N SER A 29 -2.56 -4.47 -19.71
CA SER A 29 -3.89 -4.88 -20.13
C SER A 29 -4.27 -6.16 -19.41
N TRP A 30 -5.20 -6.07 -18.46
CA TRP A 30 -5.74 -7.25 -17.77
C TRP A 30 -6.65 -7.99 -18.74
N SER A 31 -6.22 -9.13 -19.24
CA SER A 31 -7.04 -10.03 -20.04
C SER A 31 -8.20 -10.54 -19.20
N THR A 32 -9.44 -10.28 -19.60
CA THR A 32 -10.65 -10.75 -18.91
C THR A 32 -10.98 -12.21 -19.25
N THR A 33 -9.98 -13.09 -19.27
CA THR A 33 -10.24 -14.53 -19.27
C THR A 33 -10.93 -14.86 -17.95
N SER A 34 -12.11 -15.48 -18.04
CA SER A 34 -12.80 -16.02 -16.88
C SER A 34 -11.80 -16.89 -16.11
N PRO A 35 -11.50 -16.57 -14.84
CA PRO A 35 -10.51 -17.32 -14.08
C PRO A 35 -10.92 -18.80 -14.04
N PRO A 36 -9.96 -19.73 -14.04
CA PRO A 36 -10.25 -21.14 -13.87
C PRO A 36 -11.14 -21.36 -12.64
N PRO A 37 -11.93 -22.43 -12.60
CA PRO A 37 -12.83 -22.71 -11.49
C PRO A 37 -12.10 -22.91 -10.15
N ASP A 38 -10.78 -23.18 -10.20
CA ASP A 38 -9.93 -23.25 -9.01
C ASP A 38 -9.81 -21.87 -8.36
N LYS A 39 -10.28 -21.77 -7.10
CA LYS A 39 -10.33 -20.51 -6.35
C LYS A 39 -9.16 -20.41 -5.38
N ILE A 40 -8.72 -19.18 -5.14
CA ILE A 40 -7.84 -18.85 -4.02
C ILE A 40 -8.67 -18.92 -2.75
N VAL A 41 -8.13 -19.56 -1.71
CA VAL A 41 -8.74 -19.65 -0.37
C VAL A 41 -7.89 -18.85 0.60
N ILE A 42 -8.53 -17.98 1.37
CA ILE A 42 -7.89 -17.11 2.37
C ILE A 42 -8.33 -17.52 3.77
N ASP A 43 -7.35 -17.77 4.62
CA ASP A 43 -7.52 -17.91 6.07
C ASP A 43 -6.83 -16.76 6.78
N VAL A 44 -7.49 -16.14 7.76
CA VAL A 44 -6.86 -15.10 8.58
C VAL A 44 -6.18 -15.77 9.76
N ALA A 45 -4.86 -15.89 9.71
CA ALA A 45 -4.07 -16.59 10.71
C ALA A 45 -4.02 -15.83 12.05
N THR A 46 -3.66 -14.54 12.00
CA THR A 46 -3.58 -13.69 13.19
C THR A 46 -3.86 -12.22 12.89
N VAL A 47 -4.28 -11.50 13.92
CA VAL A 47 -4.48 -10.05 13.91
C VAL A 47 -3.82 -9.47 15.15
N ASN A 48 -2.91 -8.51 14.96
CA ASN A 48 -2.16 -7.94 16.07
C ASN A 48 -1.85 -6.45 15.84
N GLY A 49 -1.95 -5.67 16.90
CA GLY A 49 -1.39 -4.33 16.95
C GLY A 49 -2.06 -3.45 17.99
N SER A 50 -1.59 -2.22 18.11
CA SER A 50 -2.14 -1.24 19.05
C SER A 50 -3.59 -0.85 18.75
N GLY A 51 -4.06 -1.08 17.52
CA GLY A 51 -5.42 -0.81 17.07
C GLY A 51 -6.40 -1.98 17.18
N CYS A 52 -5.88 -3.17 17.44
CA CYS A 52 -6.66 -4.39 17.60
C CYS A 52 -6.02 -5.24 18.70
N PRO A 53 -6.11 -4.79 19.96
CA PRO A 53 -5.82 -5.65 21.08
C PRO A 53 -6.54 -7.01 21.00
N ALA A 54 -6.00 -8.01 21.71
CA ALA A 54 -6.62 -9.32 21.78
C ALA A 54 -8.10 -9.21 22.19
N GLY A 55 -8.97 -9.85 21.43
CA GLY A 55 -10.42 -9.83 21.66
C GLY A 55 -11.17 -8.60 21.13
N THR A 56 -10.51 -7.65 20.45
CA THR A 56 -11.17 -6.45 19.89
C THR A 56 -11.27 -6.46 18.37
N ALA A 57 -10.91 -7.57 17.72
CA ALA A 57 -11.07 -7.79 16.30
C ALA A 57 -11.88 -9.07 16.07
N ALA A 58 -12.88 -8.99 15.20
CA ALA A 58 -13.70 -10.11 14.76
C ALA A 58 -13.55 -10.26 13.24
N ILE A 59 -13.39 -11.49 12.77
CA ILE A 59 -13.17 -11.81 11.36
C ILE A 59 -14.37 -12.59 10.84
N ALA A 60 -14.86 -12.19 9.67
CA ALA A 60 -15.84 -12.94 8.91
C ALA A 60 -15.28 -13.22 7.51
N VAL A 61 -15.17 -14.49 7.13
CA VAL A 61 -14.74 -14.91 5.79
C VAL A 61 -15.97 -15.10 4.90
N SER A 62 -15.89 -14.71 3.63
CA SER A 62 -16.98 -14.93 2.69
C SER A 62 -17.23 -16.43 2.47
N PRO A 63 -18.46 -16.86 2.13
CA PRO A 63 -18.77 -18.29 1.94
C PRO A 63 -17.94 -19.00 0.85
N ASP A 64 -17.33 -18.25 -0.06
CA ASP A 64 -16.45 -18.76 -1.11
C ASP A 64 -14.95 -18.61 -0.79
N ASN A 65 -14.60 -18.16 0.42
CA ASN A 65 -13.24 -17.96 0.94
C ASN A 65 -12.33 -17.03 0.11
N THR A 66 -12.89 -16.23 -0.78
CA THR A 66 -12.14 -15.28 -1.62
C THR A 66 -12.03 -13.89 -1.02
N ALA A 67 -12.80 -13.60 0.04
CA ALA A 67 -12.80 -12.32 0.73
C ALA A 67 -12.96 -12.50 2.24
N PHE A 68 -12.51 -11.51 3.00
CA PHE A 68 -12.73 -11.46 4.44
C PHE A 68 -13.05 -10.03 4.86
N THR A 69 -13.75 -9.90 5.99
CA THR A 69 -14.05 -8.63 6.65
C THR A 69 -13.52 -8.69 8.07
N VAL A 70 -12.77 -7.67 8.46
CA VAL A 70 -12.32 -7.48 9.84
C VAL A 70 -13.11 -6.35 10.46
N THR A 71 -13.77 -6.64 11.58
CA THR A 71 -14.50 -5.66 12.38
C THR A 71 -13.72 -5.38 13.65
N TYR A 72 -13.48 -4.10 13.94
CA TYR A 72 -12.75 -3.67 15.11
C TYR A 72 -13.69 -2.98 16.10
N SER A 73 -13.54 -3.28 17.40
CA SER A 73 -14.26 -2.59 18.48
C SER A 73 -13.42 -1.53 19.19
N ASN A 74 -12.09 -1.56 19.04
CA ASN A 74 -11.18 -0.65 19.73
C ASN A 74 -10.06 -0.13 18.81
N TYR A 75 -10.43 0.32 17.61
CA TYR A 75 -9.51 0.93 16.66
C TYR A 75 -9.74 2.44 16.58
N LEU A 76 -9.13 3.18 17.51
CA LEU A 76 -9.28 4.63 17.62
C LEU A 76 -7.92 5.31 17.75
N ALA A 77 -7.62 6.22 16.80
CA ALA A 77 -6.49 7.14 16.89
C ALA A 77 -7.00 8.50 17.39
N GLN A 78 -6.26 9.14 18.31
CA GLN A 78 -6.67 10.40 18.95
C GLN A 78 -5.47 11.33 19.16
N VAL A 79 -5.73 12.64 19.06
CA VAL A 79 -4.79 13.71 19.41
C VAL A 79 -5.47 14.77 20.29
N GLY A 80 -4.69 15.55 21.04
CA GLY A 80 -5.19 16.61 21.91
C GLY A 80 -5.23 16.24 23.40
N VAL A 81 -5.83 17.12 24.21
CA VAL A 81 -5.91 16.98 25.67
C VAL A 81 -6.57 15.63 26.03
N GLY A 82 -5.91 14.86 26.89
CA GLY A 82 -6.37 13.51 27.28
C GLY A 82 -5.86 12.35 26.43
N SER A 83 -5.15 12.61 25.32
CA SER A 83 -4.52 11.56 24.50
C SER A 83 -3.14 11.18 25.02
N LYS A 84 -2.77 9.90 24.95
CA LYS A 84 -1.40 9.45 25.24
C LYS A 84 -0.48 9.70 24.04
N PRO A 85 0.85 9.79 24.23
CA PRO A 85 1.80 9.98 23.13
C PRO A 85 1.75 8.92 22.03
N THR A 86 1.16 7.74 22.27
CA THR A 86 1.01 6.65 21.29
C THR A 86 -0.39 6.56 20.67
N ASP A 87 -1.32 7.44 21.05
CA ASP A 87 -2.69 7.42 20.53
C ASP A 87 -2.82 8.09 19.16
N PHE A 88 -1.82 8.89 18.74
CA PHE A 88 -1.84 9.58 17.45
C PHE A 88 -1.86 8.64 16.23
N ARG A 89 -1.46 7.36 16.42
CA ARG A 89 -1.48 6.34 15.37
C ARG A 89 -1.77 4.97 15.96
N LYS A 90 -2.74 4.28 15.38
CA LYS A 90 -3.02 2.87 15.66
C LYS A 90 -2.66 2.03 14.44
N ASN A 91 -2.28 0.78 14.68
CA ASN A 91 -2.00 -0.17 13.62
C ASN A 91 -2.63 -1.53 13.94
N CYS A 92 -3.05 -2.21 12.88
CA CYS A 92 -3.44 -3.61 12.87
C CYS A 92 -2.73 -4.32 11.73
N GLN A 93 -1.89 -5.29 12.07
CA GLN A 93 -1.29 -6.20 11.12
C GLN A 93 -2.19 -7.43 11.00
N LEU A 94 -2.56 -7.74 9.76
CA LEU A 94 -3.29 -8.96 9.40
C LEU A 94 -2.31 -9.94 8.78
N ASN A 95 -2.20 -11.13 9.35
CA ASN A 95 -1.44 -12.23 8.78
C ASN A 95 -2.42 -13.18 8.10
N LEU A 96 -2.23 -13.38 6.81
CA LEU A 96 -3.12 -14.18 5.96
C LEU A 96 -2.38 -15.41 5.45
N ASP A 97 -3.01 -16.56 5.56
CA ASP A 97 -2.60 -17.78 4.87
C ASP A 97 -3.40 -17.87 3.57
N VAL A 98 -2.69 -17.73 2.45
CA VAL A 98 -3.30 -17.67 1.11
C VAL A 98 -2.94 -18.94 0.35
N HIS A 99 -3.94 -19.76 0.07
CA HIS A 99 -3.80 -20.98 -0.71
C HIS A 99 -4.06 -20.67 -2.18
N VAL A 100 -3.01 -20.75 -3.00
CA VAL A 100 -3.07 -20.42 -4.44
C VAL A 100 -2.89 -21.69 -5.27
N PRO A 101 -3.76 -21.96 -6.25
CA PRO A 101 -3.57 -23.08 -7.19
C PRO A 101 -2.25 -22.97 -7.95
N GLN A 102 -1.68 -24.12 -8.35
CA GLN A 102 -0.41 -24.13 -9.08
C GLN A 102 -0.50 -23.37 -10.41
N GLY A 103 0.55 -22.62 -10.73
CA GLY A 103 0.61 -21.83 -11.96
C GLY A 103 -0.08 -20.47 -11.89
N PHE A 104 -0.62 -20.08 -10.74
CA PHE A 104 -1.27 -18.78 -10.54
C PHE A 104 -0.55 -17.93 -9.49
N THR A 105 -0.78 -16.63 -9.55
CA THR A 105 -0.42 -15.65 -8.52
C THR A 105 -1.69 -14.99 -8.00
N TYR A 106 -1.61 -14.41 -6.81
CA TYR A 106 -2.71 -13.68 -6.19
C TYR A 106 -2.40 -12.18 -6.13
N ALA A 107 -3.47 -11.38 -6.07
CA ALA A 107 -3.39 -9.95 -5.79
C ALA A 107 -4.62 -9.52 -4.99
N ILE A 108 -4.47 -8.46 -4.21
CA ILE A 108 -5.60 -7.81 -3.54
C ILE A 108 -6.27 -6.89 -4.57
N ALA A 109 -7.50 -7.20 -4.96
CA ALA A 109 -8.24 -6.43 -5.96
C ALA A 109 -8.85 -5.13 -5.37
N ALA A 110 -9.32 -5.18 -4.12
CA ALA A 110 -9.95 -4.05 -3.45
C ALA A 110 -9.79 -4.16 -1.92
N ALA A 111 -9.87 -3.01 -1.25
CA ALA A 111 -9.96 -2.92 0.21
C ALA A 111 -10.93 -1.78 0.57
N ASP A 112 -12.06 -2.14 1.16
CA ASP A 112 -13.09 -1.19 1.58
C ASP A 112 -12.99 -0.92 3.09
N TYR A 113 -13.15 0.35 3.47
CA TYR A 113 -13.08 0.79 4.85
C TYR A 113 -14.37 1.49 5.24
N ARG A 114 -14.86 1.21 6.45
CA ARG A 114 -16.03 1.86 7.05
C ARG A 114 -15.68 2.29 8.46
N GLY A 115 -16.06 3.51 8.84
CA GLY A 115 -15.74 4.07 10.15
C GLY A 115 -16.08 5.55 10.28
N PHE A 116 -15.50 6.16 11.30
CA PHE A 116 -15.60 7.59 11.62
C PHE A 116 -14.20 8.22 11.68
N ALA A 117 -14.11 9.54 11.55
CA ALA A 117 -12.89 10.33 11.63
C ALA A 117 -13.15 11.64 12.40
#